data_AF-A0A2V6SLN3-F1
#
_entry.id   AF-A0A2V6SLN3-F1
#
_cell.length_a   1.000
_cell.length_b   1.000
_cell.length_c   1.000
_cell.angle_alpha   90.00
_cell.angle_beta   90.00
_cell.angle_gamma   90.00
#
_symmetry.space_group_name_H-M   'P 1'
#
loop_
_entity.id
_entity.type
_entity.pdbx_description
1 polymer ?
#
loop_
_entity_poly.entity_id
_entity_poly.type
_entity_poly.pdbx_seq_one_letter_code
_entity_poly.pdbx_strand_id
1 'polypeptide(L)'
;SAERRDLQSRAAGLPAQVRVTVSDPLSYIEAADLVIARAGYNTTMEILRSSTPALLIPRPGPSAEQRTRARLFQERGWVDALDPDDVNSGTLAEAIARGLHSAPKARALSGPDLAGLSAAVEQLISLLRIAGQEQQLAPTAE
;
A
#
# COMPACT_ATOMS: atom_id res chain seq x y z
N SER A 1 14.58 -5.72 19.50
CA SER A 1 13.81 -6.68 20.31
C SER A 1 14.43 -8.07 20.16
N ALA A 2 14.05 -9.05 20.98
CA ALA A 2 14.48 -10.44 20.86
C ALA A 2 14.10 -11.04 19.48
N GLU A 3 12.89 -10.75 19.01
CA GLU A 3 12.37 -11.16 17.70
C GLU A 3 13.26 -10.72 16.51
N ARG A 4 13.81 -9.50 16.55
CA ARG A 4 14.73 -9.05 15.49
C ARG A 4 16.03 -9.85 15.45
N ARG A 5 16.57 -10.19 16.63
CA ARG A 5 17.79 -11.00 16.74
C ARG A 5 17.55 -12.42 16.26
N ASP A 6 16.38 -12.98 16.57
CA ASP A 6 15.96 -14.29 16.06
C ASP A 6 15.90 -14.32 14.52
N LEU A 7 15.24 -13.34 13.90
CA LEU A 7 15.17 -13.23 12.44
C LEU A 7 16.55 -13.10 11.79
N GLN A 8 17.44 -12.30 12.37
CA GLN A 8 18.82 -12.17 11.89
C GLN A 8 19.59 -13.48 11.97
N SER A 9 19.44 -14.22 13.08
CA SER A 9 20.07 -15.54 13.28
C SER A 9 19.60 -16.54 12.21
N ARG A 10 18.27 -16.61 12.00
CA ARG A 10 17.67 -17.52 11.00
C ARG A 10 18.08 -17.20 9.57
N ALA A 11 18.33 -15.93 9.25
CA ALA A 11 18.76 -15.51 7.92
C ALA A 11 20.24 -15.82 7.62
N ALA A 12 21.10 -16.01 8.64
CA ALA A 12 22.54 -16.16 8.46
C ALA A 12 22.98 -17.35 7.58
N GLY A 13 22.11 -18.36 7.43
CA GLY A 13 22.34 -19.54 6.56
C GLY A 13 21.55 -19.54 5.24
N LEU A 14 20.86 -18.44 4.92
CA LEU A 14 20.00 -18.33 3.75
C LEU A 14 20.51 -17.22 2.82
N PRO A 15 20.18 -17.25 1.52
CA PRO A 15 20.41 -16.12 0.62
C PRO A 15 19.41 -14.97 0.89
N ALA A 16 19.29 -14.56 2.15
CA ALA A 16 18.34 -13.57 2.64
C ALA A 16 19.06 -12.51 3.48
N GLN A 17 18.64 -11.25 3.35
CA GLN A 17 19.17 -10.15 4.15
C GLN A 17 18.07 -9.58 5.04
N VAL A 18 18.40 -9.35 6.31
CA VAL A 18 17.49 -8.70 7.26
C VAL A 18 17.98 -7.29 7.55
N ARG A 19 17.19 -6.29 7.14
CA ARG A 19 17.41 -4.87 7.46
C ARG A 19 16.32 -4.43 8.43
N VAL A 20 16.71 -3.89 9.59
CA VAL A 20 15.73 -3.43 10.60
C VAL A 20 15.09 -2.11 10.19
N THR A 21 15.88 -1.24 9.57
CA THR A 21 15.46 0.04 9.04
C THR A 21 16.20 0.29 7.73
N VAL A 22 15.52 0.90 6.78
CA VAL A 22 16.09 1.47 5.57
C VAL A 22 15.70 2.95 5.52
N SER A 23 16.57 3.80 5.01
CA SER A 23 16.34 5.25 4.95
C SER A 23 15.40 5.65 3.82
N ASP A 24 15.30 4.82 2.77
CA ASP A 24 14.47 5.05 1.60
C ASP A 24 13.75 3.75 1.21
N PRO A 25 12.60 3.43 1.81
CA PRO A 25 11.84 2.22 1.50
C PRO A 25 11.36 2.14 0.05
N LEU A 26 11.10 3.30 -0.57
CA LEU A 26 10.50 3.37 -1.89
C LEU A 26 11.47 2.87 -2.98
N SER A 27 12.76 3.18 -2.91
CA SER A 27 13.73 2.63 -3.86
C SER A 27 13.85 1.10 -3.79
N TYR A 28 13.66 0.49 -2.61
CA TYR A 28 13.60 -0.96 -2.49
C TYR A 28 12.33 -1.54 -3.13
N ILE A 29 11.19 -0.86 -3.00
CA ILE A 29 9.93 -1.26 -3.63
C ILE A 29 10.06 -1.15 -5.16
N GLU A 30 10.60 -0.05 -5.69
CA GLU A 30 10.77 0.18 -7.13
C GLU A 30 11.78 -0.80 -7.78
N ALA A 31 12.78 -1.27 -7.02
CA ALA A 31 13.78 -2.22 -7.51
C ALA A 31 13.40 -3.71 -7.37
N ALA A 32 12.30 -4.03 -6.69
CA ALA A 32 11.90 -5.41 -6.43
C ALA A 32 11.08 -6.02 -7.57
N ASP A 33 11.25 -7.32 -7.82
CA ASP A 33 10.37 -8.08 -8.71
C ASP A 33 8.99 -8.35 -8.08
N LEU A 34 8.95 -8.46 -6.75
CA LEU A 34 7.73 -8.68 -5.96
C LEU A 34 7.93 -8.11 -4.54
N VAL A 35 6.94 -7.35 -4.07
CA VAL A 35 6.90 -6.87 -2.68
C VAL A 35 5.89 -7.68 -1.88
N ILE A 36 6.34 -8.29 -0.78
CA ILE A 36 5.45 -8.91 0.20
C ILE A 36 5.39 -7.99 1.42
N ALA A 37 4.19 -7.49 1.73
CA ALA A 37 4.01 -6.51 2.78
C ALA A 37 2.72 -6.75 3.55
N ARG A 38 2.64 -6.16 4.75
CA ARG A 38 1.34 -5.97 5.39
C ARG A 38 0.56 -4.90 4.64
N ALA A 39 -0.76 -4.97 4.67
CA ALA A 39 -1.64 -4.00 4.03
C ALA A 39 -1.77 -2.67 4.82
N GLY A 40 -0.66 -2.12 5.32
CA GLY A 40 -0.61 -0.80 5.96
C GLY A 40 -0.74 0.32 4.94
N TYR A 41 -1.34 1.46 5.32
CA TYR A 41 -1.69 2.52 4.36
C TYR A 41 -0.49 3.03 3.54
N ASN A 42 0.56 3.56 4.20
CA ASN A 42 1.70 4.17 3.50
C ASN A 42 2.39 3.21 2.54
N THR A 43 2.78 2.02 3.02
CA THR A 43 3.44 1.00 2.19
C THR A 43 2.56 0.57 1.03
N THR A 44 1.24 0.46 1.22
CA THR A 44 0.34 0.13 0.10
C THR A 44 0.30 1.25 -0.93
N MET A 45 0.29 2.52 -0.51
CA MET A 45 0.33 3.65 -1.45
C MET A 45 1.66 3.70 -2.23
N GLU A 46 2.78 3.43 -1.56
CA GLU A 46 4.11 3.34 -2.20
C GLU A 46 4.14 2.23 -3.26
N ILE A 47 3.59 1.05 -2.95
CA ILE A 47 3.43 -0.07 -3.90
C ILE A 47 2.58 0.33 -5.11
N LEU A 48 1.43 0.97 -4.88
CA LEU A 48 0.54 1.38 -5.97
C LEU A 48 1.22 2.44 -6.85
N ARG A 49 1.96 3.36 -6.25
CA ARG A 49 2.73 4.38 -6.98
C ARG A 49 3.84 3.76 -7.84
N SER A 50 4.57 2.78 -7.31
CA SER A 50 5.66 2.13 -8.05
C SER A 50 5.15 1.16 -9.13
N SER A 51 3.87 0.75 -9.05
CA SER A 51 3.31 -0.33 -9.87
C SER A 51 4.06 -1.66 -9.74
N THR A 52 4.83 -1.83 -8.66
CA THR A 52 5.57 -3.07 -8.39
C THR A 52 4.55 -4.17 -8.05
N PRO A 53 4.69 -5.39 -8.61
CA PRO A 53 3.92 -6.54 -8.16
C PRO A 53 3.95 -6.67 -6.64
N ALA A 54 2.80 -6.92 -6.02
CA ALA A 54 2.72 -7.05 -4.57
C ALA A 54 1.75 -8.12 -4.10
N LEU A 55 2.16 -8.80 -3.02
CA LEU A 55 1.34 -9.71 -2.23
C LEU A 55 1.11 -9.10 -0.84
N LEU A 56 -0.12 -8.70 -0.57
CA LEU A 56 -0.49 -8.15 0.74
C LEU A 56 -0.94 -9.26 1.70
N ILE A 57 -0.30 -9.32 2.86
CA ILE A 57 -0.66 -10.24 3.96
C ILE A 57 -1.00 -9.40 5.20
N PRO A 58 -2.29 -9.10 5.45
CA PRO A 58 -2.73 -8.33 6.61
C PRO A 58 -2.21 -8.89 7.95
N ARG A 59 -2.12 -8.05 8.98
CA ARG A 59 -1.76 -8.53 10.32
C ARG A 59 -2.86 -9.46 10.88
N PRO A 60 -2.50 -10.56 11.58
CA PRO A 60 -3.44 -11.33 12.41
C PRO A 60 -4.07 -10.47 13.52
N GLY A 61 -5.33 -10.78 13.91
CA GLY A 61 -6.03 -10.07 14.99
C GLY A 61 -6.77 -8.78 14.54
N PRO A 62 -7.03 -7.81 15.45
CA PRO A 62 -7.88 -6.65 15.18
C PRO A 62 -7.19 -5.67 14.23
N SER A 63 -7.35 -5.89 12.93
CA SER A 63 -6.93 -4.97 11.87
C SER A 63 -7.88 -5.07 10.67
N ALA A 64 -9.16 -4.86 10.94
CA ALA A 64 -10.23 -4.93 9.93
C ALA A 64 -9.90 -4.06 8.71
N GLU A 65 -9.34 -2.86 8.93
CA GLU A 65 -8.97 -1.95 7.84
C GLU A 65 -7.91 -2.54 6.90
N GLN A 66 -6.91 -3.26 7.41
CA GLN A 66 -5.89 -3.90 6.57
C GLN A 66 -6.48 -5.03 5.73
N ARG A 67 -7.34 -5.86 6.33
CA ARG A 67 -8.05 -6.94 5.61
C ARG A 67 -8.98 -6.38 4.54
N THR A 68 -9.77 -5.37 4.88
CA THR A 68 -10.65 -4.66 3.95
C THR A 68 -9.86 -4.07 2.79
N ARG A 69 -8.73 -3.39 3.06
CA ARG A 69 -7.87 -2.83 2.01
C ARG A 69 -7.32 -3.91 1.08
N ALA A 70 -6.71 -4.96 1.64
CA ALA A 70 -6.13 -6.04 0.85
C ALA A 70 -7.16 -6.71 -0.05
N ARG A 71 -8.34 -7.02 0.51
CA ARG A 71 -9.47 -7.58 -0.24
C ARG A 71 -9.93 -6.65 -1.36
N LEU A 72 -10.26 -5.39 -1.05
CA LEU A 72 -10.79 -4.44 -2.02
C LEU A 72 -9.79 -4.14 -3.14
N PHE A 73 -8.49 -4.14 -2.85
CA PHE A 73 -7.46 -3.87 -3.84
C PHE A 73 -7.20 -5.09 -4.72
N GLN A 74 -7.28 -6.31 -4.16
CA GLN A 74 -7.26 -7.55 -4.93
C GLN A 74 -8.45 -7.68 -5.87
N GLU A 75 -9.67 -7.37 -5.40
CA GLU A 75 -10.88 -7.38 -6.24
C GLU A 75 -10.77 -6.41 -7.44
N ARG A 76 -9.93 -5.38 -7.35
CA ARG A 76 -9.64 -4.42 -8.43
C ARG A 76 -8.42 -4.80 -9.28
N GLY A 77 -7.73 -5.89 -8.93
CA GLY A 77 -6.53 -6.36 -9.61
C GLY A 77 -5.29 -5.48 -9.39
N TRP A 78 -5.29 -4.62 -8.38
CA TRP A 78 -4.16 -3.71 -8.10
C TRP A 78 -3.00 -4.44 -7.43
N VAL A 79 -3.31 -5.42 -6.60
CA VAL A 79 -2.37 -6.23 -5.82
C VAL A 79 -2.94 -7.64 -5.66
N ASP A 80 -2.09 -8.62 -5.32
CA ASP A 80 -2.56 -9.90 -4.79
C ASP A 80 -2.70 -9.79 -3.27
N ALA A 81 -3.56 -10.61 -2.68
CA ALA A 81 -3.73 -10.70 -1.23
C ALA A 81 -3.80 -12.16 -0.76
N LEU A 82 -3.23 -12.42 0.41
CA LEU A 82 -3.39 -13.68 1.13
C LEU A 82 -3.88 -13.36 2.54
N ASP A 83 -5.01 -13.94 2.91
CA ASP A 83 -5.55 -13.78 4.25
C ASP A 83 -4.58 -14.43 5.26
N PRO A 84 -4.21 -13.77 6.37
CA PRO A 84 -3.27 -14.33 7.35
C PRO A 84 -3.70 -15.68 7.92
N ASP A 85 -5.00 -15.98 7.94
CA ASP A 85 -5.52 -17.25 8.45
C ASP A 85 -5.34 -18.41 7.45
N ASP A 86 -5.08 -18.10 6.18
CA ASP A 86 -4.81 -19.07 5.10
C ASP A 86 -3.31 -19.23 4.80
N VAL A 87 -2.43 -18.54 5.55
CA VAL A 87 -0.98 -18.58 5.32
C VAL A 87 -0.39 -19.90 5.80
N ASN A 88 0.17 -20.65 4.86
CA ASN A 88 1.08 -21.75 5.10
C ASN A 88 2.20 -21.76 4.04
N SER A 89 3.16 -22.67 4.15
CA SER A 89 4.29 -22.72 3.23
C SER A 89 3.86 -22.93 1.76
N GLY A 90 2.83 -23.75 1.53
CA GLY A 90 2.30 -24.03 0.19
C GLY A 90 1.59 -22.82 -0.40
N THR A 91 0.60 -22.29 0.31
CA THR A 91 -0.19 -21.14 -0.17
C THR A 91 0.68 -19.90 -0.39
N LEU A 92 1.67 -19.66 0.48
CA LEU A 92 2.60 -18.57 0.32
C LEU A 92 3.51 -18.77 -0.90
N ALA A 93 4.08 -19.96 -1.09
CA ALA A 93 4.94 -20.26 -2.24
C ALA A 93 4.18 -20.10 -3.57
N GLU A 94 2.95 -20.58 -3.65
CA GLU A 94 2.09 -20.42 -4.83
C GLU A 94 1.77 -18.94 -5.10
N ALA A 95 1.44 -18.17 -4.06
CA ALA A 95 1.17 -16.75 -4.21
C ALA A 95 2.41 -15.96 -4.69
N ILE A 96 3.59 -16.29 -4.16
CA ILE A 96 4.87 -15.71 -4.60
C ILE A 96 5.14 -16.06 -6.07
N ALA A 97 4.98 -17.33 -6.45
CA ALA A 97 5.19 -17.76 -7.82
C ALA A 97 4.26 -17.00 -8.79
N ARG A 98 2.96 -16.88 -8.46
CA ARG A 98 2.01 -16.09 -9.27
C ARG A 98 2.42 -14.61 -9.37
N GLY A 99 2.82 -14.02 -8.25
CA GLY A 99 3.26 -12.62 -8.18
C GLY A 99 4.45 -12.34 -9.09
N LEU A 100 5.46 -13.21 -9.07
CA LEU A 100 6.68 -13.09 -9.90
C LEU A 100 6.43 -13.27 -11.39
N HIS A 101 5.39 -14.02 -11.79
CA HIS A 101 5.01 -14.19 -13.19
C HIS A 101 4.06 -13.11 -13.72
N SER A 102 3.58 -12.21 -12.85
CA SER A 102 2.63 -11.17 -13.22
C SER A 102 3.36 -9.98 -13.85
N ALA A 103 2.95 -9.57 -15.06
CA ALA A 103 3.54 -8.41 -15.72
C ALA A 103 3.21 -7.09 -14.99
N PRO A 104 4.20 -6.26 -14.61
CA PRO A 104 3.97 -4.98 -13.90
C PRO A 104 3.01 -4.04 -14.65
N LYS A 105 3.11 -4.03 -15.99
CA LYS A 105 2.28 -3.19 -16.87
C LYS A 105 0.78 -3.49 -16.79
N ALA A 106 0.39 -4.73 -16.47
CA ALA A 106 -1.02 -5.10 -16.39
C ALA A 106 -1.71 -4.47 -15.17
N ARG A 107 -0.97 -4.25 -14.08
CA ARG A 107 -1.49 -3.67 -12.83
C ARG A 107 -1.51 -2.14 -12.85
N ALA A 108 -0.55 -1.51 -13.54
CA ALA A 108 -0.47 -0.06 -13.66
C ALA A 108 -1.67 0.57 -14.40
N LEU A 109 -2.28 -0.17 -15.35
CA LEU A 109 -3.39 0.35 -16.17
C LEU A 109 -4.72 0.48 -15.42
N SER A 110 -4.85 -0.10 -14.23
CA SER A 110 -6.10 -0.12 -13.47
C SER A 110 -6.04 0.62 -12.12
N GLY A 111 -4.87 1.12 -11.70
CA GLY A 111 -4.63 1.68 -10.37
C GLY A 111 -5.52 2.90 -10.01
N PRO A 112 -5.67 3.22 -8.71
CA PRO A 112 -6.40 4.40 -8.28
C PRO A 112 -5.67 5.68 -8.68
N ASP A 113 -6.41 6.78 -8.76
CA ASP A 113 -5.80 8.10 -8.77
C ASP A 113 -5.11 8.37 -7.42
N LEU A 114 -3.80 8.60 -7.46
CA LEU A 114 -2.96 8.90 -6.30
C LEU A 114 -2.71 10.41 -6.11
N ALA A 115 -3.34 11.28 -6.90
CA ALA A 115 -3.23 12.73 -6.81
C ALA A 115 -4.09 13.35 -5.67
N GLY A 116 -4.38 12.58 -4.63
CA GLY A 116 -5.32 12.95 -3.57
C GLY A 116 -4.99 14.26 -2.85
N LEU A 117 -3.71 14.61 -2.70
CA LEU A 117 -3.30 15.90 -2.13
C LEU A 117 -3.70 17.07 -3.03
N SER A 118 -3.39 16.99 -4.32
CA SER A 118 -3.75 18.02 -5.30
C SER A 118 -5.27 18.17 -5.38
N ALA A 119 -5.99 17.04 -5.46
CA ALA A 119 -7.46 17.05 -5.45
C ALA A 119 -8.02 17.70 -4.17
N ALA A 120 -7.48 17.36 -2.99
CA ALA A 120 -7.93 17.96 -1.73
C ALA A 120 -7.68 19.48 -1.68
N VAL A 121 -6.51 19.94 -2.14
CA VAL A 121 -6.18 21.37 -2.20
C VAL A 121 -7.13 22.11 -3.13
N GLU A 122 -7.40 21.56 -4.32
CA GLU A 122 -8.34 22.16 -5.27
C GLU A 122 -9.76 22.28 -4.70
N GLN A 123 -10.24 21.23 -4.03
CA GLN A 123 -11.57 21.26 -3.38
C GLN A 123 -11.64 22.28 -2.25
N LEU A 124 -10.61 22.36 -1.40
CA LEU A 124 -10.57 23.35 -0.32
C LEU A 124 -10.56 24.78 -0.85
N ILE A 125 -9.79 25.06 -1.91
CA ILE A 125 -9.77 26.37 -2.57
C ILE A 125 -11.16 26.72 -3.13
N SER A 126 -11.84 25.75 -3.74
CA SER A 126 -13.21 25.93 -4.26
C SER A 126 -14.19 26.33 -3.16
N LEU A 127 -14.19 25.60 -2.03
CA LEU A 127 -15.07 25.87 -0.90
C LEU A 127 -14.81 27.25 -0.28
N LEU A 128 -13.55 27.66 -0.14
CA LEU A 128 -13.20 28.97 0.39
C LEU A 128 -13.67 30.11 -0.52
N ARG A 129 -13.65 29.94 -1.84
CA ARG A 129 -14.16 30.94 -2.79
C ARG A 129 -15.68 31.11 -2.67
N ILE A 130 -16.41 30.00 -2.53
CA ILE A 130 -17.87 30.02 -2.36
C ILE A 130 -18.24 30.76 -1.07
N ALA A 131 -17.59 30.43 0.05
CA ALA A 131 -17.84 31.10 1.34
C ALA A 131 -17.55 32.61 1.28
N GLY A 132 -16.47 33.01 0.60
CA GLY A 132 -16.13 34.42 0.42
C GLY A 132 -17.13 35.19 -0.44
N GLN A 133 -17.75 34.54 -1.44
CA GLN A 133 -18.80 35.15 -2.26
C GLN A 133 -20.11 35.31 -1.49
N GLU A 134 -20.53 34.31 -0.72
CA GLU A 134 -21.75 34.41 0.11
C GLU A 134 -21.65 35.51 1.17
N GLN A 135 -20.46 35.71 1.76
CA GLN A 135 -20.22 36.79 2.74
C GLN A 135 -20.27 38.19 2.11
N GLN A 136 -19.98 38.31 0.82
CA GLN A 136 -19.96 39.58 0.10
C GLN A 136 -21.34 39.99 -0.46
N LEU A 137 -22.28 39.05 -0.57
CA LEU A 137 -23.68 39.31 -0.94
C LEU A 137 -24.61 39.58 0.25
N ALA A 138 -24.13 39.44 1.50
CA ALA A 138 -24.93 39.79 2.67
C ALA A 138 -25.18 41.31 2.72
N PRO A 139 -26.44 41.79 2.76
CA PRO A 139 -26.74 43.21 2.73
C PRO A 139 -26.16 43.89 3.96
N THR A 140 -25.46 45.01 3.74
CA THR A 140 -25.03 45.91 4.80
C THR A 140 -26.28 46.57 5.36
N ALA A 141 -26.78 46.08 6.51
CA ALA A 141 -27.90 46.69 7.19
C ALA A 141 -27.46 48.04 7.78
N GLU A 142 -27.94 49.13 7.18
CA GLU A 142 -28.01 50.48 7.75
C GLU A 142 -29.07 50.55 8.87
#